data_AF-A0A947CFF4-F1
#
_entry.id   AF-A0A947CFF4-F1
#
_cell.length_a   1.000
_cell.length_b   1.000
_cell.length_c   1.000
_cell.angle_alpha   90.00
_cell.angle_beta   90.00
_cell.angle_gamma   90.00
#
_symmetry.space_group_name_H-M   'P 1'
#
loop_
_entity.id
_entity.type
_entity.pdbx_description
1 polymer ?
#
loop_
_entity_poly.entity_id
_entity_poly.type
_entity_poly.pdbx_seq_one_letter_code
_entity_poly.pdbx_strand_id
1 'polypeptide(L)'
;MVPTTTTRKVVIEPVTRVEGHGKVTILLDEAGQVERARLHIVEFRGFERFIQGRPFWEMPVAVQRLCGICPVSHHLAAAKAMDRIVGGENLTPTAEKMRRLMHYGQMFQSHSLHFFHLASPDLLFGFGADAAIRNVIAVAGKFPELGKQGIMMRKYGQEIIRMTAGKKIHGTGAIPGGINKNLSMAERDELLVDLDQMKIWARSAVKIARDYTVDNLEMALGFGSFESNHMSIVRSDGAMDLYDGGLRAITAEGETIFDHVDNQNYADYIAEEVKPWSYMKFPFIKSIGPEDGWYRVGPLARVNACDFIDTPEGEAARQEFMAITNGKPNNVTLAYHWTRMIETLHAIEKIEELLHDPDLQGNDLVVKGERRNET
;
A
#
# COMPACT_ATOMS: atom_id res chain seq x y z
N MET A 1 19.02 -47.11 -14.31
CA MET A 1 18.27 -46.23 -15.23
C MET A 1 17.85 -45.01 -14.43
N VAL A 2 18.35 -43.83 -14.76
CA VAL A 2 17.82 -42.57 -14.20
C VAL A 2 16.57 -42.27 -15.03
N PRO A 3 15.35 -42.27 -14.46
CA PRO A 3 14.18 -41.87 -15.22
C PRO A 3 14.36 -40.38 -15.54
N THR A 4 14.60 -40.04 -16.79
CA THR A 4 14.49 -38.68 -17.29
C THR A 4 13.01 -38.35 -17.38
N THR A 5 12.42 -37.93 -16.27
CA THR A 5 11.05 -37.41 -16.24
C THR A 5 11.03 -36.09 -17.01
N THR A 6 10.34 -36.06 -18.14
CA THR A 6 10.19 -34.84 -18.96
C THR A 6 9.18 -33.90 -18.30
N THR A 7 9.61 -33.18 -17.26
CA THR A 7 8.83 -32.09 -16.66
C THR A 7 8.74 -30.91 -17.64
N ARG A 8 7.53 -30.52 -18.04
CA ARG A 8 7.32 -29.37 -18.93
C ARG A 8 7.26 -28.09 -18.10
N LYS A 9 8.04 -27.07 -18.49
CA LYS A 9 8.05 -25.75 -17.85
C LYS A 9 7.36 -24.70 -18.72
N VAL A 10 6.35 -24.04 -18.17
CA VAL A 10 5.71 -22.85 -18.75
C VAL A 10 6.23 -21.61 -18.00
N VAL A 11 6.51 -20.54 -18.73
CA VAL A 11 7.08 -19.30 -18.19
C VAL A 11 6.24 -18.11 -18.64
N ILE A 12 5.84 -17.27 -17.68
CA ILE A 12 5.22 -15.96 -17.92
C ILE A 12 6.25 -14.91 -17.54
N GLU A 13 6.88 -14.31 -18.54
CA GLU A 13 7.95 -13.31 -18.37
C GLU A 13 7.88 -12.25 -19.49
N PRO A 14 7.74 -10.96 -19.15
CA PRO A 14 7.50 -10.42 -17.81
C PRO A 14 6.05 -10.67 -17.34
N VAL A 15 5.83 -10.62 -16.02
CA VAL A 15 4.48 -10.35 -15.48
C VAL A 15 4.13 -8.91 -15.87
N THR A 16 3.01 -8.71 -16.58
CA THR A 16 2.60 -7.39 -17.09
C THR A 16 1.62 -6.70 -16.15
N ARG A 17 1.52 -5.36 -16.25
CA ARG A 17 0.65 -4.50 -15.42
C ARG A 17 0.91 -4.61 -13.91
N VAL A 18 2.16 -4.84 -13.53
CA VAL A 18 2.66 -4.75 -12.15
C VAL A 18 3.83 -3.76 -12.10
N GLU A 19 4.17 -3.30 -10.90
CA GLU A 19 5.39 -2.52 -10.68
C GLU A 19 6.57 -3.48 -10.45
N GLY A 20 7.76 -3.11 -10.95
CA GLY A 20 8.95 -3.96 -10.91
C GLY A 20 8.96 -5.11 -11.93
N HIS A 21 9.96 -5.98 -11.82
CA HIS A 21 10.15 -7.11 -12.74
C HIS A 21 9.89 -8.44 -12.03
N GLY A 22 8.76 -9.05 -12.37
CA GLY A 22 8.37 -10.38 -11.94
C GLY A 22 8.35 -11.38 -13.09
N LYS A 23 8.58 -12.65 -12.75
CA LYS A 23 8.36 -13.81 -13.64
C LYS A 23 7.56 -14.87 -12.89
N VAL A 24 6.64 -15.57 -13.55
CA VAL A 24 6.02 -16.78 -13.01
C VAL A 24 6.51 -18.00 -13.76
N THR A 25 6.91 -19.06 -13.04
CA THR A 25 7.16 -20.37 -13.65
C THR A 25 6.14 -21.38 -13.16
N ILE A 26 5.65 -22.21 -14.08
CA ILE A 26 4.68 -23.28 -13.83
C ILE A 26 5.31 -24.57 -14.33
N LEU A 27 5.55 -25.51 -13.44
CA LEU A 27 6.07 -26.84 -13.74
C LEU A 27 4.91 -27.82 -13.81
N LEU A 28 4.85 -28.55 -14.90
CA LEU A 28 3.86 -29.57 -15.18
C LEU A 28 4.49 -30.95 -15.06
N ASP A 29 3.75 -31.89 -14.47
CA ASP A 29 4.10 -33.31 -14.45
C ASP A 29 3.86 -33.97 -15.83
N GLU A 30 4.12 -35.28 -15.91
CA GLU A 30 3.94 -36.06 -17.14
C GLU A 30 2.48 -36.16 -17.60
N ALA A 31 1.52 -36.03 -16.67
CA ALA A 31 0.09 -36.00 -16.97
C ALA A 31 -0.40 -34.60 -17.39
N GLY A 32 0.49 -33.61 -17.42
CA GLY A 32 0.18 -32.22 -17.73
C GLY A 32 -0.50 -31.47 -16.59
N GLN A 33 -0.50 -32.00 -15.36
CA GLN A 33 -1.02 -31.33 -14.18
C GLN A 33 0.04 -30.41 -13.56
N VAL A 34 -0.40 -29.32 -12.93
CA VAL A 34 0.52 -28.38 -12.27
C VAL A 34 1.10 -29.01 -11.01
N GLU A 35 2.40 -29.29 -11.01
CA GLU A 35 3.13 -29.76 -9.83
C GLU A 35 3.56 -28.58 -8.96
N ARG A 36 3.98 -27.47 -9.58
CA ARG A 36 4.54 -26.31 -8.86
C ARG A 36 4.39 -25.01 -9.65
N ALA A 37 4.00 -23.95 -8.96
CA ALA A 37 4.09 -22.58 -9.47
C ALA A 37 4.96 -21.72 -8.55
N ARG A 38 5.75 -20.80 -9.12
CA ARG A 38 6.62 -19.87 -8.37
C ARG A 38 6.62 -18.49 -8.98
N LEU A 39 6.57 -17.45 -8.12
CA LEU A 39 6.79 -16.05 -8.47
C LEU A 39 8.24 -15.66 -8.20
N HIS A 40 8.97 -15.27 -9.23
CA HIS A 40 10.37 -14.88 -9.16
C HIS A 40 10.48 -13.36 -9.26
N ILE A 41 11.09 -12.72 -8.27
CA ILE A 41 11.58 -11.34 -8.42
C ILE A 41 13.02 -11.42 -8.90
N VAL A 42 13.25 -10.87 -10.09
CA VAL A 42 14.49 -11.07 -10.86
C VAL A 42 15.46 -9.89 -10.78
N GLU A 43 15.08 -8.83 -10.08
CA GLU A 43 15.90 -7.64 -9.90
C GLU A 43 16.55 -7.56 -8.53
N PHE A 44 17.76 -7.00 -8.52
CA PHE A 44 18.49 -6.63 -7.32
C PHE A 44 19.13 -5.24 -7.51
N ARG A 45 19.17 -4.43 -6.45
CA ARG A 45 19.81 -3.10 -6.42
C ARG A 45 20.84 -2.93 -5.30
N GLY A 46 20.67 -3.63 -4.17
CA GLY A 46 21.63 -3.59 -3.06
C GLY A 46 21.65 -2.30 -2.23
N PHE A 47 20.52 -1.59 -2.13
CA PHE A 47 20.41 -0.29 -1.45
C PHE A 47 20.93 -0.30 -0.02
N GLU A 48 20.52 -1.28 0.79
CA GLU A 48 20.92 -1.43 2.19
C GLU A 48 22.45 -1.46 2.37
N ARG A 49 23.20 -1.94 1.37
CA ARG A 49 24.66 -2.01 1.41
C ARG A 49 25.32 -0.73 0.93
N PHE A 50 24.91 -0.18 -0.21
CA PHE A 50 25.63 0.97 -0.81
C PHE A 50 25.36 2.30 -0.11
N ILE A 51 24.29 2.41 0.69
CA ILE A 51 24.02 3.64 1.45
C ILE A 51 24.92 3.84 2.67
N GLN A 52 25.68 2.81 3.06
CA GLN A 52 26.53 2.86 4.24
C GLN A 52 27.61 3.93 4.05
N GLY A 53 27.80 4.78 5.07
CA GLY A 53 28.74 5.91 5.03
C GLY A 53 28.18 7.18 4.37
N ARG A 54 26.95 7.16 3.82
CA ARG A 54 26.29 8.38 3.37
C ARG A 54 25.75 9.18 4.56
N PRO A 55 25.72 10.52 4.46
CA PRO A 55 25.10 11.34 5.49
C PRO A 55 23.61 11.03 5.68
N PHE A 56 23.17 10.91 6.94
CA PHE A 56 21.81 10.48 7.27
C PHE A 56 20.72 11.39 6.67
N TRP A 57 20.95 12.70 6.56
CA TRP A 57 19.99 13.64 5.98
C TRP A 57 19.74 13.43 4.49
N GLU A 58 20.61 12.69 3.78
CA GLU A 58 20.38 12.30 2.40
C GLU A 58 19.36 11.16 2.28
N MET A 59 19.10 10.40 3.35
CA MET A 59 18.30 9.17 3.30
C MET A 59 16.88 9.40 2.78
N PRO A 60 16.09 10.38 3.26
CA PRO A 60 14.75 10.63 2.73
C PRO A 60 14.74 10.95 1.23
N VAL A 61 15.84 11.48 0.70
CA VAL A 61 15.99 11.74 -0.74
C VAL A 61 16.47 10.48 -1.47
N ALA A 62 17.45 9.76 -0.95
CA ALA A 62 18.00 8.59 -1.61
C ALA A 62 17.00 7.42 -1.71
N VAL A 63 16.33 7.06 -0.62
CA VAL A 63 15.53 5.82 -0.53
C VAL A 63 14.31 5.81 -1.43
N GLN A 64 13.71 6.98 -1.67
CA GLN A 64 12.51 7.09 -2.49
C GLN A 64 12.76 6.82 -3.98
N ARG A 65 14.02 6.65 -4.43
CA ARG A 65 14.34 6.23 -5.80
C ARG A 65 14.16 4.72 -6.02
N LEU A 66 13.85 3.96 -4.98
CA LEU A 66 13.60 2.52 -5.08
C LEU A 66 12.33 2.18 -5.87
N CYS A 67 11.33 3.06 -5.86
CA CYS A 67 10.05 2.84 -6.55
C CYS A 67 9.48 4.16 -7.08
N GLY A 68 8.91 4.12 -8.29
CA GLY A 68 8.25 5.27 -8.92
C GLY A 68 6.82 5.53 -8.44
N ILE A 69 6.16 4.55 -7.79
CA ILE A 69 4.76 4.64 -7.34
C ILE A 69 4.64 5.01 -5.86
N CYS A 70 5.51 4.46 -5.00
CA CYS A 70 5.51 4.71 -3.57
C CYS A 70 6.68 5.57 -3.02
N PRO A 71 7.19 6.60 -3.76
CA PRO A 71 8.32 7.37 -3.27
C PRO A 71 8.00 8.14 -1.99
N VAL A 72 6.76 8.58 -1.79
CA VAL A 72 6.34 9.29 -0.57
C VAL A 72 6.41 8.37 0.66
N SER A 73 6.01 7.11 0.56
CA SER A 73 6.12 6.15 1.69
C SER A 73 7.58 5.99 2.10
N HIS A 74 8.47 5.82 1.13
CA HIS A 74 9.90 5.73 1.38
C HIS A 74 10.46 7.04 1.97
N HIS A 75 10.04 8.19 1.44
CA HIS A 75 10.47 9.51 1.91
C HIS A 75 10.06 9.73 3.38
N LEU A 76 8.82 9.43 3.73
CA LEU A 76 8.27 9.59 5.07
C LEU A 76 8.83 8.55 6.05
N ALA A 77 8.96 7.28 5.64
CA ALA A 77 9.56 6.25 6.49
C ALA A 77 11.01 6.60 6.85
N ALA A 78 11.81 7.03 5.87
CA ALA A 78 13.16 7.52 6.15
C ALA A 78 13.15 8.81 6.98
N ALA A 79 12.25 9.76 6.71
CA ALA A 79 12.16 10.98 7.51
C ALA A 79 11.83 10.65 8.98
N LYS A 80 10.87 9.76 9.26
CA LYS A 80 10.55 9.30 10.63
C LYS A 80 11.73 8.63 11.32
N ALA A 81 12.51 7.82 10.58
CA ALA A 81 13.75 7.26 11.12
C ALA A 81 14.78 8.37 11.46
N MET A 82 14.93 9.37 10.58
CA MET A 82 15.85 10.48 10.82
C MET A 82 15.39 11.41 11.94
N ASP A 83 14.07 11.57 12.16
CA ASP A 83 13.53 12.37 13.25
C ASP A 83 14.02 11.83 14.60
N ARG A 84 14.00 10.51 14.79
CA ARG A 84 14.54 9.86 16.00
C ARG A 84 16.04 10.09 16.16
N ILE A 85 16.81 10.05 15.07
CA ILE A 85 18.26 10.33 15.08
C ILE A 85 18.53 11.77 15.55
N VAL A 86 17.71 12.74 15.15
CA VAL A 86 17.88 14.15 15.55
C VAL A 86 17.14 14.52 16.84
N GLY A 87 16.52 13.55 17.52
CA GLY A 87 15.70 13.75 18.71
C GLY A 87 14.44 14.60 18.48
N GLY A 88 13.98 14.69 17.24
CA GLY A 88 12.87 15.52 16.79
C GLY A 88 11.62 14.72 16.41
N GLU A 89 11.41 13.53 16.99
CA GLU A 89 10.27 12.68 16.65
C GLU A 89 8.90 13.21 17.12
N ASN A 90 8.89 14.10 18.11
CA ASN A 90 7.68 14.79 18.55
C ASN A 90 7.43 15.99 17.64
N LEU A 91 6.88 15.75 16.46
CA LEU A 91 6.67 16.76 15.43
C LEU A 91 5.72 17.88 15.91
N THR A 92 5.86 19.06 15.30
CA THR A 92 4.85 20.12 15.44
C THR A 92 3.54 19.67 14.78
N PRO A 93 2.38 20.22 15.19
CA PRO A 93 1.11 19.92 14.54
C PRO A 93 1.14 20.14 13.03
N THR A 94 1.76 21.23 12.57
CA THR A 94 1.93 21.52 11.14
C THR A 94 2.76 20.45 10.43
N ALA A 95 3.91 20.07 10.99
CA ALA A 95 4.80 19.11 10.37
C ALA A 95 4.15 17.72 10.26
N GLU A 96 3.48 17.25 11.32
CA GLU A 96 2.75 15.99 11.28
C GLU A 96 1.61 16.01 10.26
N LYS A 97 0.77 17.05 10.28
CA LYS A 97 -0.38 17.17 9.38
C LYS A 97 0.04 17.32 7.91
N MET A 98 1.12 18.04 7.63
CA MET A 98 1.69 18.12 6.28
C MET A 98 2.18 16.76 5.77
N ARG A 99 2.85 15.98 6.64
CA ARG A 99 3.30 14.61 6.28
C ARG A 99 2.12 13.65 6.13
N ARG A 100 1.09 13.75 6.98
CA ARG A 100 -0.16 12.98 6.84
C ARG A 100 -0.89 13.31 5.54
N LEU A 101 -1.06 14.59 5.21
CA LEU A 101 -1.68 15.02 3.95
C LEU A 101 -0.90 14.49 2.74
N MET A 102 0.44 14.58 2.78
CA MET A 102 1.31 13.99 1.76
C MET A 102 1.07 12.47 1.63
N HIS A 103 0.97 11.75 2.74
CA HIS A 103 0.77 10.32 2.73
C HIS A 103 -0.63 9.89 2.27
N TYR A 104 -1.70 10.56 2.71
CA TYR A 104 -3.05 10.27 2.22
C TYR A 104 -3.18 10.59 0.72
N GLY A 105 -2.55 11.66 0.23
CA GLY A 105 -2.44 11.93 -1.20
C GLY A 105 -1.74 10.81 -1.97
N GLN A 106 -0.68 10.21 -1.39
CA GLN A 106 0.00 9.04 -1.93
C GLN A 106 -0.89 7.80 -1.96
N MET A 107 -1.61 7.51 -0.88
CA MET A 107 -2.51 6.35 -0.80
C MET A 107 -3.63 6.48 -1.83
N PHE A 108 -4.24 7.66 -1.93
CA PHE A 108 -5.30 7.96 -2.89
C PHE A 108 -4.84 7.77 -4.35
N GLN A 109 -3.70 8.36 -4.73
CA GLN A 109 -3.20 8.22 -6.11
C GLN A 109 -2.72 6.81 -6.43
N SER A 110 -2.07 6.11 -5.47
CA SER A 110 -1.52 4.78 -5.69
C SER A 110 -2.62 3.75 -5.87
N HIS A 111 -3.66 3.83 -5.04
CA HIS A 111 -4.81 2.94 -5.13
C HIS A 111 -5.60 3.17 -6.41
N SER A 112 -5.79 4.44 -6.79
CA SER A 112 -6.43 4.81 -8.06
C SER A 112 -5.60 4.37 -9.27
N LEU A 113 -4.28 4.53 -9.24
CA LEU A 113 -3.39 4.01 -10.28
C LEU A 113 -3.56 2.49 -10.43
N HIS A 114 -3.41 1.75 -9.33
CA HIS A 114 -3.51 0.29 -9.36
C HIS A 114 -4.88 -0.17 -9.86
N PHE A 115 -5.97 0.32 -9.26
CA PHE A 115 -7.30 -0.15 -9.60
C PHE A 115 -7.66 0.20 -11.05
N PHE A 116 -7.56 1.46 -11.45
CA PHE A 116 -8.05 1.89 -12.75
C PHE A 116 -7.09 1.57 -13.91
N HIS A 117 -5.78 1.59 -13.71
CA HIS A 117 -4.82 1.40 -14.81
C HIS A 117 -4.29 -0.04 -14.88
N LEU A 118 -4.20 -0.74 -13.76
CA LEU A 118 -3.57 -2.05 -13.68
C LEU A 118 -4.60 -3.18 -13.58
N ALA A 119 -5.52 -3.11 -12.61
CA ALA A 119 -6.45 -4.18 -12.31
C ALA A 119 -7.72 -4.16 -13.20
N SER A 120 -8.30 -2.97 -13.42
CA SER A 120 -9.59 -2.82 -14.10
C SER A 120 -9.68 -3.49 -15.48
N PRO A 121 -8.62 -3.56 -16.32
CA PRO A 121 -8.75 -4.26 -17.60
C PRO A 121 -9.12 -5.73 -17.44
N ASP A 122 -8.60 -6.42 -16.42
CA ASP A 122 -8.97 -7.82 -16.16
C ASP A 122 -10.42 -7.92 -15.66
N LEU A 123 -10.80 -7.03 -14.73
CA LEU A 123 -12.13 -7.05 -14.10
C LEU A 123 -13.24 -6.68 -15.09
N LEU A 124 -12.99 -5.73 -16.01
CA LEU A 124 -14.00 -5.19 -16.93
C LEU A 124 -14.14 -5.99 -18.22
N PHE A 125 -13.04 -6.53 -18.76
CA PHE A 125 -13.06 -7.31 -20.00
C PHE A 125 -13.13 -8.82 -19.75
N GLY A 126 -12.81 -9.27 -18.54
CA GLY A 126 -12.72 -10.68 -18.17
C GLY A 126 -11.29 -11.22 -18.31
N PHE A 127 -10.96 -12.21 -17.48
CA PHE A 127 -9.59 -12.73 -17.37
C PHE A 127 -9.10 -13.47 -18.63
N GLY A 128 -10.04 -13.96 -19.45
CA GLY A 128 -9.76 -14.59 -20.75
C GLY A 128 -9.80 -13.64 -21.95
N ALA A 129 -9.96 -12.33 -21.74
CA ALA A 129 -10.02 -11.36 -22.84
C ALA A 129 -8.70 -11.29 -23.63
N ASP A 130 -8.81 -10.92 -24.91
CA ASP A 130 -7.66 -10.73 -25.80
C ASP A 130 -6.67 -9.70 -25.21
N ALA A 131 -5.38 -10.02 -25.28
CA ALA A 131 -4.32 -9.17 -24.74
C ALA A 131 -4.31 -7.76 -25.37
N ALA A 132 -4.74 -7.60 -26.62
CA ALA A 132 -4.81 -6.33 -27.32
C ALA A 132 -5.81 -5.35 -26.69
N ILE A 133 -6.84 -5.87 -26.00
CA ILE A 133 -7.86 -5.04 -25.34
C ILE A 133 -7.71 -5.00 -23.81
N ARG A 134 -6.89 -5.87 -23.23
CA ARG A 134 -6.75 -5.98 -21.76
C ARG A 134 -5.74 -4.98 -21.20
N ASN A 135 -5.96 -3.70 -21.49
CA ASN A 135 -5.11 -2.58 -21.08
C ASN A 135 -5.91 -1.28 -20.84
N VAL A 136 -5.28 -0.31 -20.20
CA VAL A 136 -5.92 0.96 -19.82
C VAL A 136 -6.38 1.80 -21.00
N ILE A 137 -5.74 1.69 -22.17
CA ILE A 137 -6.13 2.45 -23.37
C ILE A 137 -7.50 1.97 -23.86
N ALA A 138 -7.69 0.66 -23.91
CA ALA A 138 -8.99 0.07 -24.27
C ALA A 138 -10.06 0.34 -23.21
N VAL A 139 -9.71 0.35 -21.91
CA VAL A 139 -10.63 0.78 -20.85
C VAL A 139 -11.09 2.22 -21.10
N ALA A 140 -10.18 3.16 -21.37
CA ALA A 140 -10.51 4.55 -21.65
C ALA A 140 -11.33 4.71 -22.94
N GLY A 141 -11.10 3.88 -23.96
CA GLY A 141 -11.88 3.89 -25.20
C GLY A 141 -13.30 3.37 -25.03
N LYS A 142 -13.49 2.27 -24.27
CA LYS A 142 -14.81 1.64 -24.08
C LYS A 142 -15.61 2.25 -22.93
N PHE A 143 -14.94 2.69 -21.88
CA PHE A 143 -15.52 3.25 -20.65
C PHE A 143 -14.91 4.64 -20.36
N PRO A 144 -15.18 5.66 -21.21
CA PRO A 144 -14.48 6.94 -21.16
C PRO A 144 -14.63 7.67 -19.81
N GLU A 145 -15.81 7.64 -19.20
CA GLU A 145 -16.02 8.25 -17.88
C GLU A 145 -15.21 7.56 -16.78
N LEU A 146 -15.11 6.23 -16.83
CA LEU A 146 -14.30 5.46 -15.88
C LEU A 146 -12.80 5.71 -16.08
N GLY A 147 -12.36 5.81 -17.34
CA GLY A 147 -10.99 6.20 -17.68
C GLY A 147 -10.66 7.60 -17.15
N LYS A 148 -11.55 8.57 -17.37
CA LYS A 148 -11.42 9.93 -16.86
C LYS A 148 -11.37 9.97 -15.33
N GLN A 149 -12.28 9.25 -14.67
CA GLN A 149 -12.29 9.10 -13.21
C GLN A 149 -10.93 8.63 -12.69
N GLY A 150 -10.41 7.52 -13.22
CA GLY A 150 -9.12 6.97 -12.77
C GLY A 150 -7.93 7.92 -12.98
N ILE A 151 -7.89 8.63 -14.11
CA ILE A 151 -6.84 9.61 -14.40
C ILE A 151 -6.92 10.79 -13.44
N MET A 152 -8.12 11.33 -13.21
CA MET A 152 -8.32 12.53 -12.42
C MET A 152 -8.14 12.27 -10.92
N MET A 153 -8.60 11.13 -10.39
CA MET A 153 -8.32 10.74 -9.01
C MET A 153 -6.80 10.59 -8.77
N ARG A 154 -6.08 9.95 -9.70
CA ARG A 154 -4.63 9.88 -9.63
C ARG A 154 -3.97 11.27 -9.69
N LYS A 155 -4.45 12.15 -10.59
CA LYS A 155 -3.94 13.53 -10.71
C LYS A 155 -4.10 14.27 -9.37
N TYR A 156 -5.26 14.19 -8.74
CA TYR A 156 -5.57 14.87 -7.49
C TYR A 156 -4.59 14.50 -6.38
N GLY A 157 -4.41 13.20 -6.10
CA GLY A 157 -3.44 12.76 -5.10
C GLY A 157 -1.99 13.16 -5.45
N GLN A 158 -1.62 13.18 -6.74
CA GLN A 158 -0.31 13.68 -7.17
C GLN A 158 -0.14 15.20 -6.99
N GLU A 159 -1.19 16.00 -7.14
CA GLU A 159 -1.14 17.45 -6.85
C GLU A 159 -0.95 17.72 -5.36
N ILE A 160 -1.62 16.97 -4.49
CA ILE A 160 -1.39 17.03 -3.03
C ILE A 160 0.09 16.76 -2.73
N ILE A 161 0.67 15.72 -3.32
CA ILE A 161 2.10 15.40 -3.15
C ILE A 161 2.99 16.53 -3.71
N ARG A 162 2.64 17.14 -4.86
CA ARG A 162 3.41 18.27 -5.38
C ARG A 162 3.40 19.45 -4.41
N MET A 163 2.26 19.79 -3.83
CA MET A 163 2.14 20.95 -2.93
C MET A 163 2.83 20.71 -1.59
N THR A 164 2.80 19.48 -1.07
CA THR A 164 3.41 19.09 0.22
C THR A 164 4.88 18.71 0.12
N ALA A 165 5.31 18.10 -1.00
CA ALA A 165 6.67 17.59 -1.19
C ALA A 165 7.49 18.38 -2.23
N GLY A 166 6.89 19.36 -2.91
CA GLY A 166 7.49 20.18 -3.97
C GLY A 166 7.45 19.54 -5.37
N LYS A 167 7.33 18.21 -5.48
CA LYS A 167 7.25 17.47 -6.75
C LYS A 167 6.28 16.29 -6.62
N LYS A 168 5.60 15.95 -7.72
CA LYS A 168 4.69 14.79 -7.80
C LYS A 168 5.36 13.45 -7.54
N ILE A 169 6.64 13.33 -7.90
CA ILE A 169 7.45 12.12 -7.76
C ILE A 169 8.83 12.57 -7.29
N HIS A 170 9.35 11.90 -6.26
CA HIS A 170 10.66 12.17 -5.69
C HIS A 170 10.87 13.59 -5.12
N GLY A 171 9.91 14.05 -4.28
CA GLY A 171 9.95 15.35 -3.60
C GLY A 171 10.93 15.42 -2.43
N THR A 172 10.96 16.55 -1.72
CA THR A 172 11.90 16.83 -0.62
C THR A 172 11.22 17.53 0.57
N GLY A 173 9.90 17.37 0.72
CA GLY A 173 9.11 18.09 1.72
C GLY A 173 9.44 17.71 3.15
N ALA A 174 9.62 16.41 3.43
CA ALA A 174 9.95 15.91 4.75
C ALA A 174 11.46 15.98 4.99
N ILE A 175 11.84 16.60 6.09
CA ILE A 175 13.22 16.76 6.55
C ILE A 175 13.33 16.27 8.00
N PRO A 176 14.54 15.89 8.49
CA PRO A 176 14.70 15.48 9.87
C PRO A 176 14.18 16.54 10.85
N GLY A 177 13.27 16.14 11.73
CA GLY A 177 12.58 17.00 12.69
C GLY A 177 11.29 17.67 12.18
N GLY A 178 10.90 17.50 10.91
CA GLY A 178 9.61 18.04 10.43
C GLY A 178 9.43 18.17 8.92
N ILE A 179 9.01 19.35 8.48
CA ILE A 179 8.67 19.68 7.08
C ILE A 179 9.41 20.95 6.65
N ASN A 180 9.68 21.12 5.36
CA ASN A 180 10.38 22.31 4.85
C ASN A 180 9.46 23.46 4.40
N LYS A 181 8.15 23.22 4.33
CA LYS A 181 7.10 24.22 4.06
C LYS A 181 5.77 23.78 4.67
N ASN A 182 4.88 24.74 4.88
CA ASN A 182 3.47 24.52 5.16
C ASN A 182 2.64 24.53 3.85
N LEU A 183 1.32 24.38 3.93
CA LEU A 183 0.41 24.51 2.80
C LEU A 183 -0.16 25.93 2.78
N SER A 184 0.06 26.68 1.70
CA SER A 184 -0.51 28.03 1.58
C SER A 184 -2.04 27.97 1.43
N MET A 185 -2.74 29.06 1.77
CA MET A 185 -4.20 29.14 1.59
C MET A 185 -4.59 28.93 0.12
N ALA A 186 -3.84 29.52 -0.82
CA ALA A 186 -4.11 29.37 -2.25
C ALA A 186 -3.95 27.90 -2.73
N GLU A 187 -2.92 27.19 -2.26
CA GLU A 187 -2.75 25.76 -2.58
C GLU A 187 -3.87 24.90 -1.97
N ARG A 188 -4.28 25.20 -0.73
CA ARG A 188 -5.43 24.54 -0.09
C ARG A 188 -6.72 24.78 -0.87
N ASP A 189 -6.98 26.03 -1.26
CA ASP A 189 -8.19 26.40 -2.00
C ASP A 189 -8.21 25.75 -3.40
N GLU A 190 -7.06 25.58 -4.07
CA GLU A 190 -6.94 24.83 -5.33
C GLU A 190 -7.39 23.36 -5.15
N LEU A 191 -7.04 22.73 -4.03
CA LEU A 191 -7.43 21.34 -3.74
C LEU A 191 -8.91 21.20 -3.34
N LEU A 192 -9.50 22.24 -2.74
CA LEU A 192 -10.91 22.22 -2.35
C LEU A 192 -11.85 22.22 -3.57
N VAL A 193 -11.44 22.81 -4.70
CA VAL A 193 -12.26 22.88 -5.94
C VAL A 193 -12.69 21.49 -6.43
N ASP A 194 -11.78 20.51 -6.40
CA ASP A 194 -12.02 19.17 -6.93
C ASP A 194 -12.50 18.15 -5.86
N LEU A 195 -12.50 18.55 -4.58
CA LEU A 195 -12.67 17.62 -3.44
C LEU A 195 -13.99 16.85 -3.48
N ASP A 196 -15.12 17.54 -3.68
CA ASP A 196 -16.44 16.90 -3.73
C ASP A 196 -16.54 15.88 -4.87
N GLN A 197 -15.96 16.20 -6.02
CA GLN A 197 -15.93 15.29 -7.16
C GLN A 197 -15.07 14.06 -6.87
N MET A 198 -13.95 14.21 -6.15
CA MET A 198 -13.11 13.08 -5.73
C MET A 198 -13.84 12.17 -4.74
N LYS A 199 -14.63 12.73 -3.80
CA LYS A 199 -15.46 11.95 -2.86
C LYS A 199 -16.51 11.13 -3.61
N ILE A 200 -17.22 11.74 -4.56
CA ILE A 200 -18.20 11.03 -5.41
C ILE A 200 -17.53 9.87 -6.14
N TRP A 201 -16.35 10.09 -6.72
CA TRP A 201 -15.61 9.06 -7.43
C TRP A 201 -15.01 7.99 -6.52
N ALA A 202 -14.58 8.32 -5.31
CA ALA A 202 -14.13 7.33 -4.33
C ALA A 202 -15.26 6.37 -3.93
N ARG A 203 -16.47 6.91 -3.66
CA ARG A 203 -17.67 6.09 -3.40
C ARG A 203 -18.02 5.18 -4.57
N SER A 204 -18.00 5.73 -5.80
CA SER A 204 -18.22 4.96 -7.02
C SER A 204 -17.20 3.83 -7.17
N ALA A 205 -15.93 4.09 -6.88
CA ALA A 205 -14.86 3.09 -6.95
C ALA A 205 -15.06 1.96 -5.93
N VAL A 206 -15.45 2.28 -4.69
CA VAL A 206 -15.83 1.28 -3.68
C VAL A 206 -16.97 0.42 -4.21
N LYS A 207 -18.04 1.04 -4.74
CA LYS A 207 -19.19 0.32 -5.28
C LYS A 207 -18.78 -0.66 -6.38
N ILE A 208 -17.97 -0.23 -7.35
CA ILE A 208 -17.51 -1.07 -8.47
C ILE A 208 -16.72 -2.28 -7.94
N ALA A 209 -15.77 -2.06 -7.02
CA ALA A 209 -14.94 -3.13 -6.50
C ALA A 209 -15.73 -4.12 -5.62
N ARG A 210 -16.66 -3.59 -4.82
CA ARG A 210 -17.61 -4.34 -4.00
C ARG A 210 -18.51 -5.23 -4.85
N ASP A 211 -19.22 -4.63 -5.80
CA ASP A 211 -20.16 -5.36 -6.68
C ASP A 211 -19.41 -6.45 -7.46
N TYR A 212 -18.25 -6.12 -8.05
CA TYR A 212 -17.46 -7.13 -8.77
C TYR A 212 -17.09 -8.31 -7.88
N THR A 213 -16.64 -8.05 -6.65
CA THR A 213 -16.22 -9.10 -5.72
C THR A 213 -17.40 -9.99 -5.31
N VAL A 214 -18.55 -9.38 -5.00
CA VAL A 214 -19.75 -10.10 -4.56
C VAL A 214 -20.39 -10.87 -5.73
N ASP A 215 -20.54 -10.24 -6.89
CA ASP A 215 -21.16 -10.84 -8.08
C ASP A 215 -20.32 -12.01 -8.65
N ASN A 216 -19.01 -12.03 -8.35
CA ASN A 216 -18.08 -13.06 -8.83
C ASN A 216 -17.49 -13.89 -7.67
N LEU A 217 -18.21 -14.03 -6.56
CA LEU A 217 -17.68 -14.64 -5.33
C LEU A 217 -17.16 -16.07 -5.55
N GLU A 218 -17.87 -16.91 -6.31
CA GLU A 218 -17.43 -18.29 -6.60
C GLU A 218 -16.06 -18.32 -7.28
N MET A 219 -15.86 -17.47 -8.30
CA MET A 219 -14.57 -17.32 -8.98
C MET A 219 -13.50 -16.77 -8.02
N ALA A 220 -13.85 -15.76 -7.23
CA ALA A 220 -12.92 -15.13 -6.29
C ALA A 220 -12.43 -16.10 -5.20
N LEU A 221 -13.31 -16.96 -4.69
CA LEU A 221 -12.96 -18.01 -3.74
C LEU A 221 -11.92 -18.98 -4.33
N GLY A 222 -12.07 -19.36 -5.61
CA GLY A 222 -11.11 -20.22 -6.31
C GLY A 222 -9.81 -19.53 -6.74
N PHE A 223 -9.70 -18.20 -6.65
CA PHE A 223 -8.60 -17.43 -7.22
C PHE A 223 -7.40 -17.30 -6.28
N GLY A 224 -6.82 -18.45 -5.89
CA GLY A 224 -5.64 -18.49 -5.01
C GLY A 224 -5.91 -17.93 -3.62
N SER A 225 -7.13 -18.14 -3.09
CA SER A 225 -7.50 -17.79 -1.72
C SER A 225 -7.00 -18.85 -0.75
N PHE A 226 -6.47 -18.40 0.39
CA PHE A 226 -5.97 -19.26 1.47
C PHE A 226 -6.01 -18.50 2.80
N GLU A 227 -6.16 -19.23 3.89
CA GLU A 227 -6.02 -18.72 5.26
C GLU A 227 -4.60 -18.21 5.49
N SER A 228 -4.45 -17.05 6.11
CA SER A 228 -3.14 -16.47 6.42
C SER A 228 -3.21 -15.61 7.66
N ASN A 229 -2.07 -15.44 8.34
CA ASN A 229 -1.92 -14.33 9.27
C ASN A 229 -1.99 -12.98 8.53
N HIS A 230 -2.39 -11.92 9.21
CA HIS A 230 -2.44 -10.55 8.67
C HIS A 230 -1.69 -9.61 9.60
N MET A 231 -0.91 -8.68 9.04
CA MET A 231 -0.14 -7.71 9.82
C MET A 231 -0.33 -6.29 9.29
N SER A 232 -0.48 -5.35 10.22
CA SER A 232 -0.58 -3.92 9.93
C SER A 232 0.00 -3.07 11.06
N ILE A 233 -0.02 -1.75 10.86
CA ILE A 233 -0.01 -0.79 11.96
C ILE A 233 -1.44 -0.44 12.35
N VAL A 234 -1.65 -0.07 13.61
CA VAL A 234 -2.91 0.44 14.17
C VAL A 234 -2.63 1.59 15.14
N ARG A 235 -3.52 2.59 15.18
CA ARG A 235 -3.51 3.65 16.20
C ARG A 235 -3.78 3.05 17.58
N SER A 236 -3.36 3.71 18.65
CA SER A 236 -3.48 3.21 20.04
C SER A 236 -4.89 2.83 20.50
N ASP A 237 -5.94 3.32 19.83
CA ASP A 237 -7.34 2.97 20.09
C ASP A 237 -7.87 1.88 19.15
N GLY A 238 -7.01 1.28 18.32
CA GLY A 238 -7.37 0.24 17.36
C GLY A 238 -7.76 0.74 15.98
N ALA A 239 -7.85 2.07 15.77
CA ALA A 239 -8.22 2.62 14.49
C ALA A 239 -7.18 2.32 13.40
N MET A 240 -7.63 2.19 12.16
CA MET A 240 -6.74 2.23 11.00
C MET A 240 -6.05 3.60 10.94
N ASP A 241 -4.72 3.61 10.95
CA ASP A 241 -3.90 4.77 10.65
C ASP A 241 -2.81 4.35 9.65
N LEU A 242 -2.72 5.07 8.53
CA LEU A 242 -1.78 4.77 7.46
C LEU A 242 -0.40 5.40 7.69
N TYR A 243 -0.29 6.40 8.58
CA TYR A 243 0.93 7.17 8.83
C TYR A 243 1.68 6.73 10.08
N ASP A 244 0.98 6.47 11.19
CA ASP A 244 1.60 6.13 12.48
C ASP A 244 0.80 5.11 13.28
N GLY A 245 1.48 4.33 14.13
CA GLY A 245 0.84 3.29 14.92
C GLY A 245 1.79 2.19 15.38
N GLY A 246 1.29 1.33 16.26
CA GLY A 246 1.98 0.12 16.70
C GLY A 246 1.68 -1.05 15.76
N LEU A 247 2.63 -1.98 15.63
CA LEU A 247 2.45 -3.19 14.83
C LEU A 247 1.46 -4.14 15.51
N ARG A 248 0.48 -4.61 14.76
CA ARG A 248 -0.50 -5.64 15.14
C ARG A 248 -0.47 -6.77 14.13
N ALA A 249 -0.50 -8.00 14.61
CA ALA A 249 -0.68 -9.20 13.79
C ALA A 249 -1.80 -10.08 14.35
N ILE A 250 -2.63 -10.61 13.46
CA ILE A 250 -3.73 -11.52 13.77
C ILE A 250 -3.63 -12.80 12.93
N THR A 251 -4.23 -13.89 13.41
CA THR A 251 -4.35 -15.15 12.66
C THR A 251 -5.40 -15.05 11.54
N ALA A 252 -5.59 -16.13 10.79
CA ALA A 252 -6.63 -16.21 9.77
C ALA A 252 -8.05 -16.16 10.37
N GLU A 253 -8.20 -16.52 11.64
CA GLU A 253 -9.44 -16.56 12.42
C GLU A 253 -9.69 -15.25 13.19
N GLY A 254 -8.67 -14.39 13.28
CA GLY A 254 -8.75 -13.09 13.96
C GLY A 254 -8.19 -13.09 15.38
N GLU A 255 -7.53 -14.17 15.81
CA GLU A 255 -6.85 -14.20 17.11
C GLU A 255 -5.60 -13.32 17.08
N THR A 256 -5.33 -12.60 18.16
CA THR A 256 -4.15 -11.72 18.23
C THR A 256 -2.87 -12.52 18.42
N ILE A 257 -1.88 -12.29 17.56
CA ILE A 257 -0.52 -12.85 17.68
C ILE A 257 0.36 -11.90 18.50
N PHE A 258 0.34 -10.62 18.15
CA PHE A 258 0.89 -9.53 18.94
C PHE A 258 0.15 -8.24 18.61
N ASP A 259 0.18 -7.29 19.55
CA ASP A 259 -0.54 -6.02 19.43
C ASP A 259 0.27 -4.84 19.96
N HIS A 260 0.12 -3.69 19.31
CA HIS A 260 0.79 -2.43 19.61
C HIS A 260 2.31 -2.53 19.84
N VAL A 261 2.98 -3.39 19.09
CA VAL A 261 4.46 -3.50 19.17
C VAL A 261 5.09 -2.23 18.60
N ASP A 262 5.99 -1.60 19.35
CA ASP A 262 6.78 -0.46 18.85
C ASP A 262 7.58 -0.91 17.62
N ASN A 263 7.45 -0.16 16.53
CA ASN A 263 8.13 -0.45 15.27
C ASN A 263 9.67 -0.43 15.38
N GLN A 264 10.26 0.11 16.43
CA GLN A 264 11.70 -0.05 16.68
C GLN A 264 12.10 -1.48 17.02
N ASN A 265 11.19 -2.23 17.61
CA ASN A 265 11.45 -3.60 18.04
C ASN A 265 11.06 -4.62 16.96
N TYR A 266 10.75 -4.18 15.73
CA TYR A 266 10.26 -5.07 14.67
C TYR A 266 11.18 -6.28 14.42
N ALA A 267 12.49 -6.10 14.61
CA ALA A 267 13.50 -7.13 14.44
C ALA A 267 13.35 -8.27 15.46
N ASP A 268 12.69 -8.08 16.60
CA ASP A 268 12.41 -9.14 17.57
C ASP A 268 11.21 -10.02 17.15
N TYR A 269 10.35 -9.51 16.29
CA TYR A 269 9.09 -10.15 15.88
C TYR A 269 9.15 -10.72 14.47
N ILE A 270 9.96 -10.15 13.58
CA ILE A 270 9.99 -10.51 12.16
C ILE A 270 11.38 -11.05 11.80
N ALA A 271 11.40 -12.14 11.04
CA ALA A 271 12.59 -12.67 10.40
C ALA A 271 12.36 -12.78 8.89
N GLU A 272 13.45 -12.81 8.11
CA GLU A 272 13.38 -12.90 6.66
C GLU A 272 14.14 -14.14 6.18
N GLU A 273 13.46 -15.02 5.45
CA GLU A 273 14.09 -16.17 4.80
C GLU A 273 14.50 -15.82 3.36
N VAL A 274 15.59 -16.42 2.89
CA VAL A 274 16.03 -16.32 1.48
C VAL A 274 15.79 -17.65 0.80
N LYS A 275 15.19 -17.61 -0.40
CA LYS A 275 15.04 -18.80 -1.24
C LYS A 275 15.92 -18.66 -2.49
N PRO A 276 16.52 -19.75 -3.00
CA PRO A 276 17.51 -19.70 -4.09
C PRO A 276 16.93 -19.31 -5.46
N TRP A 277 15.62 -19.06 -5.55
CA TRP A 277 14.91 -18.84 -6.80
C TRP A 277 14.29 -17.44 -6.93
N SER A 278 14.47 -16.55 -5.96
CA SER A 278 13.96 -15.18 -6.01
C SER A 278 14.89 -14.24 -5.23
N TYR A 279 15.08 -13.01 -5.71
CA TYR A 279 15.77 -11.97 -4.93
C TYR A 279 14.88 -11.39 -3.81
N MET A 280 13.56 -11.50 -3.94
CA MET A 280 12.64 -11.12 -2.87
C MET A 280 12.72 -12.15 -1.74
N LYS A 281 12.92 -11.68 -0.51
CA LYS A 281 12.93 -12.49 0.70
C LYS A 281 11.51 -12.92 1.09
N PHE A 282 11.41 -13.82 2.06
CA PHE A 282 10.17 -14.41 2.54
C PHE A 282 10.06 -14.15 4.04
N PRO A 283 9.45 -13.02 4.45
CA PRO A 283 9.32 -12.66 5.84
C PRO A 283 8.30 -13.54 6.58
N PHE A 284 8.55 -13.79 7.85
CA PHE A 284 7.67 -14.56 8.74
C PHE A 284 7.74 -14.04 10.19
N ILE A 285 6.70 -14.33 10.96
CA ILE A 285 6.60 -14.04 12.39
C ILE A 285 7.47 -15.05 13.16
N LYS A 286 8.48 -14.53 13.87
CA LYS A 286 9.50 -15.34 14.57
C LYS A 286 8.93 -16.34 15.57
N SER A 287 7.91 -15.94 16.33
CA SER A 287 7.31 -16.78 17.37
C SER A 287 6.55 -18.00 16.81
N ILE A 288 6.19 -17.97 15.53
CA ILE A 288 5.47 -19.06 14.84
C ILE A 288 6.44 -19.91 13.99
N GLY A 289 7.43 -19.26 13.37
CA GLY A 289 8.45 -19.92 12.54
C GLY A 289 8.16 -19.84 11.03
N PRO A 290 9.11 -20.28 10.20
CA PRO A 290 9.07 -20.04 8.74
C PRO A 290 8.02 -20.87 7.98
N GLU A 291 7.51 -21.95 8.57
CA GLU A 291 6.52 -22.83 7.91
C GLU A 291 5.11 -22.22 7.96
N ASP A 292 4.70 -21.74 9.14
CA ASP A 292 3.32 -21.25 9.38
C ASP A 292 3.25 -19.75 9.73
N GLY A 293 4.38 -19.11 10.00
CA GLY A 293 4.45 -17.71 10.43
C GLY A 293 4.39 -16.68 9.30
N TRP A 294 4.14 -17.10 8.06
CA TRP A 294 3.95 -16.18 6.95
C TRP A 294 2.67 -15.36 7.15
N TYR A 295 2.66 -14.14 6.62
CA TYR A 295 1.58 -13.19 6.82
C TYR A 295 1.35 -12.32 5.58
N ARG A 296 0.16 -11.76 5.49
CA ARG A 296 -0.22 -10.79 4.47
C ARG A 296 -0.16 -9.36 5.03
N VAL A 297 0.16 -8.42 4.13
CA VAL A 297 0.13 -6.97 4.38
C VAL A 297 -0.63 -6.28 3.24
N GLY A 298 -0.95 -5.00 3.41
CA GLY A 298 -1.67 -4.20 2.42
C GLY A 298 -3.14 -4.05 2.79
N PRO A 299 -4.00 -3.64 1.83
CA PRO A 299 -5.36 -3.20 2.14
C PRO A 299 -6.22 -4.24 2.87
N LEU A 300 -6.17 -5.51 2.43
CA LEU A 300 -6.95 -6.58 3.07
C LEU A 300 -6.49 -6.80 4.52
N ALA A 301 -5.19 -6.88 4.74
CA ALA A 301 -4.63 -7.08 6.07
C ALA A 301 -4.96 -5.93 7.03
N ARG A 302 -4.88 -4.68 6.55
CA ARG A 302 -5.24 -3.50 7.35
C ARG A 302 -6.72 -3.47 7.72
N VAL A 303 -7.61 -3.75 6.77
CA VAL A 303 -9.06 -3.82 7.01
C VAL A 303 -9.41 -4.96 7.99
N ASN A 304 -8.76 -6.11 7.87
CA ASN A 304 -8.97 -7.24 8.76
C ASN A 304 -8.44 -6.96 10.18
N ALA A 305 -7.31 -6.28 10.33
CA ALA A 305 -6.61 -6.14 11.60
C ALA A 305 -6.98 -4.87 12.41
N CYS A 306 -7.57 -3.85 11.79
CA CYS A 306 -8.06 -2.68 12.51
C CYS A 306 -9.39 -2.97 13.21
N ASP A 307 -9.60 -2.35 14.36
CA ASP A 307 -10.87 -2.46 15.09
C ASP A 307 -11.96 -1.62 14.41
N PHE A 308 -11.59 -0.48 13.84
CA PHE A 308 -12.44 0.41 13.05
C PHE A 308 -11.63 1.34 12.14
N ILE A 309 -12.30 1.98 11.18
CA ILE A 309 -11.80 3.12 10.41
C ILE A 309 -12.40 4.39 11.01
N ASP A 310 -11.60 5.43 11.23
CA ASP A 310 -12.06 6.64 11.94
C ASP A 310 -12.81 7.65 11.05
N THR A 311 -13.03 7.33 9.77
CA THR A 311 -13.84 8.12 8.85
C THR A 311 -15.21 7.47 8.60
N PRO A 312 -16.32 8.24 8.58
CA PRO A 312 -17.66 7.69 8.59
C PRO A 312 -17.99 6.76 7.41
N GLU A 313 -17.66 7.15 6.18
CA GLU A 313 -17.98 6.34 5.01
C GLU A 313 -17.00 5.18 4.83
N GLY A 314 -15.72 5.40 5.17
CA GLY A 314 -14.72 4.34 5.25
C GLY A 314 -15.13 3.22 6.20
N GLU A 315 -15.63 3.56 7.40
CA GLU A 315 -16.11 2.58 8.37
C GLU A 315 -17.37 1.87 7.92
N ALA A 316 -18.33 2.59 7.34
CA ALA A 316 -19.54 1.98 6.79
C ALA A 316 -19.20 0.93 5.71
N ALA A 317 -18.27 1.25 4.82
CA ALA A 317 -17.80 0.32 3.79
C ALA A 317 -17.01 -0.87 4.38
N ARG A 318 -16.26 -0.64 5.47
CA ARG A 318 -15.57 -1.71 6.20
C ARG A 318 -16.55 -2.66 6.86
N GLN A 319 -17.57 -2.15 7.53
CA GLN A 319 -18.59 -2.97 8.18
C GLN A 319 -19.36 -3.82 7.16
N GLU A 320 -19.70 -3.25 6.00
CA GLU A 320 -20.29 -4.02 4.90
C GLU A 320 -19.36 -5.16 4.44
N PHE A 321 -18.06 -4.88 4.29
CA PHE A 321 -17.07 -5.88 3.91
C PHE A 321 -16.96 -7.01 4.95
N MET A 322 -16.87 -6.66 6.24
CA MET A 322 -16.74 -7.62 7.34
C MET A 322 -18.02 -8.44 7.56
N ALA A 323 -19.19 -7.90 7.22
CA ALA A 323 -20.46 -8.62 7.35
C ALA A 323 -20.53 -9.89 6.48
N ILE A 324 -19.80 -9.93 5.35
CA ILE A 324 -19.76 -11.11 4.46
C ILE A 324 -19.21 -12.34 5.17
N THR A 325 -18.28 -12.14 6.09
CA THR A 325 -17.61 -13.20 6.85
C THR A 325 -18.09 -13.25 8.31
N ASN A 326 -19.23 -12.62 8.62
CA ASN A 326 -19.76 -12.48 9.99
C ASN A 326 -18.72 -11.93 10.97
N GLY A 327 -17.93 -10.94 10.53
CA GLY A 327 -16.91 -10.28 11.34
C GLY A 327 -15.55 -10.99 11.39
N LYS A 328 -15.40 -12.18 10.78
CA LYS A 328 -14.10 -12.86 10.71
C LYS A 328 -13.18 -12.22 9.66
N PRO A 329 -11.85 -12.33 9.78
CA PRO A 329 -10.94 -11.89 8.73
C PRO A 329 -11.26 -12.51 7.38
N ASN A 330 -11.24 -11.69 6.32
CA ASN A 330 -11.45 -12.17 4.97
C ASN A 330 -10.11 -12.59 4.35
N ASN A 331 -10.08 -13.79 3.79
CA ASN A 331 -8.87 -14.40 3.25
C ASN A 331 -8.87 -14.50 1.71
N VAL A 332 -9.89 -13.95 1.04
CA VAL A 332 -10.08 -13.99 -0.42
C VAL A 332 -9.08 -13.08 -1.13
N THR A 333 -8.31 -13.63 -2.07
CA THR A 333 -7.22 -12.88 -2.73
C THR A 333 -7.74 -11.70 -3.56
N LEU A 334 -8.85 -11.87 -4.30
CA LEU A 334 -9.43 -10.76 -5.08
C LEU A 334 -10.11 -9.68 -4.21
N ALA A 335 -10.41 -9.96 -2.93
CA ALA A 335 -10.96 -8.98 -2.01
C ALA A 335 -9.98 -7.84 -1.68
N TYR A 336 -8.70 -7.99 -2.02
CA TYR A 336 -7.74 -6.88 -2.02
C TYR A 336 -8.19 -5.70 -2.87
N HIS A 337 -8.94 -5.92 -3.96
CA HIS A 337 -9.42 -4.82 -4.80
C HIS A 337 -10.50 -3.99 -4.09
N TRP A 338 -11.43 -4.63 -3.39
CA TRP A 338 -12.46 -3.94 -2.61
C TRP A 338 -11.84 -3.19 -1.42
N THR A 339 -11.07 -3.86 -0.57
CA THR A 339 -10.43 -3.22 0.59
C THR A 339 -9.50 -2.07 0.19
N ARG A 340 -8.85 -2.16 -0.97
CA ARG A 340 -8.09 -1.04 -1.55
C ARG A 340 -8.96 0.18 -1.86
N MET A 341 -10.18 -0.02 -2.35
CA MET A 341 -11.10 1.10 -2.58
C MET A 341 -11.70 1.64 -1.28
N ILE A 342 -11.89 0.81 -0.25
CA ILE A 342 -12.24 1.28 1.11
C ILE A 342 -11.16 2.25 1.60
N GLU A 343 -9.88 1.89 1.45
CA GLU A 343 -8.78 2.79 1.81
C GLU A 343 -8.71 4.06 0.95
N THR A 344 -9.11 4.00 -0.33
CA THR A 344 -9.22 5.20 -1.18
C THR A 344 -10.29 6.15 -0.63
N LEU A 345 -11.43 5.61 -0.18
CA LEU A 345 -12.52 6.38 0.41
C LEU A 345 -12.08 6.98 1.75
N HIS A 346 -11.48 6.17 2.62
CA HIS A 346 -10.89 6.65 3.86
C HIS A 346 -9.86 7.77 3.62
N ALA A 347 -8.95 7.60 2.65
CA ALA A 347 -7.94 8.60 2.34
C ALA A 347 -8.53 9.94 1.89
N ILE A 348 -9.61 9.96 1.08
CA ILE A 348 -10.22 11.22 0.66
C ILE A 348 -10.97 11.92 1.79
N GLU A 349 -11.58 11.17 2.71
CA GLU A 349 -12.19 11.73 3.93
C GLU A 349 -11.11 12.35 4.85
N LYS A 350 -9.96 11.66 5.05
CA LYS A 350 -8.83 12.24 5.80
C LYS A 350 -8.22 13.46 5.11
N ILE A 351 -8.18 13.49 3.78
CA ILE A 351 -7.73 14.66 3.02
C ILE A 351 -8.67 15.85 3.27
N GLU A 352 -9.98 15.64 3.22
CA GLU A 352 -10.98 16.69 3.54
C GLU A 352 -10.77 17.25 4.95
N GLU A 353 -10.70 16.39 5.95
CA GLU A 353 -10.45 16.79 7.35
C GLU A 353 -9.20 17.67 7.46
N LEU A 354 -8.09 17.24 6.84
CA LEU A 354 -6.82 17.96 6.88
C LEU A 354 -6.90 19.30 6.13
N LEU A 355 -7.53 19.38 4.96
CA LEU A 355 -7.63 20.63 4.19
C LEU A 355 -8.43 21.73 4.91
N HIS A 356 -9.30 21.34 5.84
CA HIS A 356 -10.04 22.25 6.72
C HIS A 356 -9.30 22.58 8.02
N ASP A 357 -8.18 21.92 8.32
CA ASP A 357 -7.39 22.12 9.52
C ASP A 357 -6.43 23.32 9.38
N PRO A 358 -6.55 24.36 10.22
CA PRO A 358 -5.73 25.57 10.11
C PRO A 358 -4.24 25.33 10.42
N ASP A 359 -3.88 24.23 11.09
CA ASP A 359 -2.49 23.92 11.39
C ASP A 359 -1.67 23.64 10.13
N LEU A 360 -2.31 23.29 9.01
CA LEU A 360 -1.63 23.20 7.71
C LEU A 360 -1.02 24.53 7.24
N GLN A 361 -1.44 25.67 7.81
CA GLN A 361 -0.87 26.99 7.55
C GLN A 361 0.10 27.47 8.65
N GLY A 362 0.35 26.65 9.68
CA GLY A 362 1.27 27.03 10.76
C GLY A 362 2.70 27.25 10.27
N ASN A 363 3.47 28.06 10.99
CA ASN A 363 4.86 28.41 10.64
C ASN A 363 5.89 27.67 11.50
N ASP A 364 5.45 26.87 12.47
CA ASP A 364 6.34 26.03 13.26
C ASP A 364 6.51 24.68 12.55
N LEU A 365 7.63 24.52 11.84
CA LEU A 365 7.81 23.45 10.86
C LEU A 365 8.79 22.36 11.29
N VAL A 366 9.65 22.64 12.27
CA VAL A 366 10.78 21.77 12.62
C VAL A 366 11.01 21.76 14.12
N VAL A 367 11.08 20.56 14.68
CA VAL A 367 11.52 20.30 16.05
C VAL A 367 13.00 19.94 16.06
N LYS A 368 13.69 20.36 17.11
CA LYS A 368 15.09 19.99 17.39
C LYS A 368 15.15 19.26 18.72
N GLY A 369 15.97 18.23 18.81
CA GLY A 369 16.27 17.55 20.07
C GLY A 369 17.73 17.13 20.17
N GLU A 370 17.99 16.28 21.16
CA GLU A 370 19.31 15.69 21.34
C GLU A 370 19.53 14.59 20.31
N ARG A 371 20.67 14.65 19.61
CA ARG A 371 21.03 13.65 18.61
C ARG A 371 21.25 12.29 19.29
N ARG A 372 20.67 11.25 18.71
CA ARG A 372 20.84 9.85 19.12
C ARG A 372 21.72 9.09 18.13
N ASN A 373 22.26 7.97 18.59
CA ASN A 373 23.06 7.09 17.74
C ASN A 373 22.20 6.40 16.69
N GLU A 374 22.84 6.06 15.58
CA GLU A 374 22.33 5.21 14.50
C GLU A 374 22.41 3.74 14.96
N THR A 375 21.64 3.37 15.99
CA THR A 375 21.58 1.98 16.53
C THR A 375 20.38 1.23 16.01
#